data_AF-A0A354FKU9-F1
#
_entry.id   AF-A0A354FKU9-F1
#
_cell.length_a   1.000
_cell.length_b   1.000
_cell.length_c   1.000
_cell.angle_alpha   90.00
_cell.angle_beta   90.00
_cell.angle_gamma   90.00
#
_symmetry.space_group_name_H-M   'P 1'
#
loop_
_entity.id
_entity.type
_entity.pdbx_description
1 polymer ?
#
loop_
_entity_poly.entity_id
_entity_poly.type
_entity_poly.pdbx_seq_one_letter_code
_entity_poly.pdbx_strand_id
1 'polypeptide(L)'
;FEIVTTLAQGTPEQKKMVQESLNRWWWPVLMMFGPADAESSNSEVLMRWRVKLHSNDSLRQRFANSTVAQVKVVGLTLPDPDLRYNKATGNWDFGPIDWDEFWRVVKGQGPCNRERLRASRKKHEQGRWVREAAHAYAAKHPVN
;
A
#
# COMPACT_ATOMS: atom_id res chain seq x y z
N PHE A 1 -10.48 4.63 -9.12
CA PHE A 1 -10.36 5.59 -10.23
C PHE A 1 -11.56 6.54 -10.22
N GLU A 2 -12.79 6.04 -10.40
CA GLU A 2 -14.01 6.86 -10.51
C GLU A 2 -14.18 7.92 -9.41
N ILE A 3 -14.14 7.54 -8.12
CA ILE A 3 -14.28 8.52 -7.02
C ILE A 3 -13.22 9.63 -7.05
N VAL A 4 -11.98 9.31 -7.46
CA VAL A 4 -10.89 10.28 -7.58
C VAL A 4 -11.18 11.23 -8.73
N THR A 5 -11.63 10.70 -9.88
CA THR A 5 -12.01 11.47 -11.05
C THR A 5 -13.18 12.40 -10.75
N THR A 6 -14.23 11.91 -10.09
CA THR A 6 -15.39 12.71 -9.68
C THR A 6 -14.98 13.88 -8.79
N LEU A 7 -14.09 13.65 -7.81
CA LEU A 7 -13.61 14.73 -6.93
C LEU A 7 -12.70 15.72 -7.66
N ALA A 8 -11.83 15.23 -8.55
CA ALA A 8 -10.91 16.08 -9.31
C ALA A 8 -11.62 16.99 -10.34
N GLN A 9 -12.78 16.55 -10.84
CA GLN A 9 -13.66 17.29 -11.75
C GLN A 9 -14.77 18.07 -11.03
N GLY A 10 -14.82 17.98 -9.70
CA GLY A 10 -15.80 18.66 -8.86
C GLY A 10 -15.43 20.09 -8.51
N THR A 11 -15.83 20.54 -7.32
CA THR A 11 -15.52 21.89 -6.83
C THR A 11 -14.02 22.07 -6.55
N PRO A 12 -13.50 23.31 -6.45
CA PRO A 12 -12.12 23.57 -6.05
C PRO A 12 -11.72 22.89 -4.73
N GLU A 13 -12.63 22.83 -3.77
CA GLU A 13 -12.43 22.18 -2.47
C GLU A 13 -12.31 20.67 -2.61
N GLN A 14 -13.15 20.05 -3.45
CA GLN A 14 -13.07 18.61 -3.74
C GLN A 14 -11.75 18.25 -4.45
N LYS A 15 -11.35 19.06 -5.43
CA LYS A 15 -10.06 18.90 -6.12
C LYS A 15 -8.88 19.04 -5.15
N LYS A 16 -8.93 20.02 -4.25
CA LYS A 16 -7.91 20.21 -3.21
C LYS A 16 -7.85 19.02 -2.24
N MET A 17 -9.01 18.50 -1.82
CA MET A 17 -9.11 17.36 -0.91
C MET A 17 -8.49 16.09 -1.50
N VAL A 18 -8.78 15.80 -2.77
CA VAL A 18 -8.21 14.62 -3.43
C VAL A 18 -6.71 14.79 -3.72
N GLN A 19 -6.26 15.99 -4.07
CA GLN A 19 -4.83 16.29 -4.23
C GLN A 19 -4.07 16.14 -2.91
N GLU A 20 -4.63 16.63 -1.80
CA GLU A 20 -4.04 16.49 -0.47
C GLU A 20 -3.93 15.02 -0.05
N SER A 21 -4.95 14.22 -0.38
CA SER A 21 -4.90 12.77 -0.16
C SER A 21 -3.82 12.11 -1.00
N LEU A 22 -3.67 12.46 -2.27
CA LEU A 22 -2.62 11.94 -3.14
C LEU A 22 -1.22 12.31 -2.62
N ASN A 23 -1.05 13.54 -2.12
CA ASN A 23 0.20 14.01 -1.54
C ASN A 23 0.63 13.17 -0.33
N ARG A 24 -0.31 12.77 0.53
CA ARG A 24 -0.01 11.93 1.70
C ARG A 24 0.25 10.47 1.36
N TRP A 25 -0.39 9.95 0.31
CA TRP A 25 -0.40 8.51 0.04
C TRP A 25 0.57 8.03 -1.02
N TRP A 26 1.12 8.92 -1.85
CA TRP A 26 2.04 8.52 -2.93
C TRP A 26 3.21 7.65 -2.44
N TRP A 27 4.02 8.17 -1.51
CA TRP A 27 5.20 7.46 -1.00
C TRP A 27 4.83 6.20 -0.19
N PRO A 28 3.86 6.23 0.75
CA PRO A 28 3.44 5.01 1.43
C PRO A 28 2.96 3.90 0.50
N VAL A 29 2.31 4.23 -0.63
CA VAL A 29 1.88 3.23 -1.61
C VAL A 29 3.08 2.63 -2.36
N LEU A 30 4.09 3.43 -2.72
CA LEU A 30 5.32 2.91 -3.31
C LEU A 30 6.09 1.99 -2.35
N MET A 31 6.04 2.27 -1.05
CA MET A 31 6.60 1.44 0.00
C MET A 31 5.88 0.09 0.19
N MET A 32 4.62 -0.06 -0.26
CA MET A 32 3.88 -1.33 -0.13
C MET A 32 4.51 -2.48 -0.91
N PHE A 33 5.29 -2.19 -1.94
CA PHE A 33 6.03 -3.20 -2.70
C PHE A 33 7.21 -3.79 -1.92
N GLY A 34 7.50 -3.29 -0.72
CA GLY A 34 8.59 -3.76 0.13
C GLY A 34 9.90 -3.00 -0.09
N PRO A 35 10.98 -3.42 0.60
CA PRO A 35 12.29 -2.78 0.49
C PRO A 35 12.86 -2.90 -0.93
N ALA A 36 13.91 -2.12 -1.22
CA ALA A 36 14.71 -2.28 -2.41
C ALA A 36 15.17 -3.75 -2.58
N ASP A 37 15.33 -4.20 -3.83
CA ASP A 37 15.71 -5.60 -4.08
C ASP A 37 17.04 -5.98 -3.40
N ALA A 38 17.98 -5.02 -3.31
CA ALA A 38 19.27 -5.17 -2.63
C ALA A 38 19.15 -5.40 -1.10
N GLU A 39 18.06 -4.96 -0.47
CA GLU A 39 17.82 -5.10 0.97
C GLU A 39 16.79 -6.20 1.28
N SER A 40 16.33 -6.92 0.26
CA SER A 40 15.28 -7.92 0.40
C SER A 40 15.81 -9.33 0.67
N SER A 41 16.08 -9.63 1.94
CA SER A 41 16.65 -10.92 2.39
C SER A 41 15.89 -12.16 1.92
N ASN A 42 14.58 -12.06 1.71
CA ASN A 42 13.73 -13.20 1.33
C ASN A 42 13.56 -13.35 -0.19
N SER A 43 13.98 -12.35 -0.98
CA SER A 43 13.64 -12.31 -2.41
C SER A 43 14.23 -13.46 -3.21
N GLU A 44 15.48 -13.84 -2.96
CA GLU A 44 16.14 -14.92 -3.71
C GLU A 44 15.41 -16.26 -3.57
N VAL A 45 15.11 -16.66 -2.33
CA VAL A 45 14.42 -17.93 -2.03
C VAL A 45 13.01 -17.94 -2.59
N LEU A 46 12.26 -16.84 -2.40
CA LEU A 46 10.87 -16.75 -2.88
C LEU A 46 10.77 -16.74 -4.40
N MET A 47 11.75 -16.13 -5.09
CA MET A 47 11.83 -16.17 -6.55
C MET A 47 12.20 -17.56 -7.06
N ARG A 48 13.16 -18.25 -6.40
CA ARG A 48 13.56 -19.61 -6.75
C ARG A 48 12.39 -20.60 -6.73
N TRP A 49 11.53 -20.49 -5.72
CA TRP A 49 10.33 -21.32 -5.59
C TRP A 49 9.11 -20.77 -6.31
N ARG A 50 9.25 -19.68 -7.08
CA ARG A 50 8.16 -19.02 -7.82
C ARG A 50 6.98 -18.59 -6.94
N VAL A 51 7.21 -18.38 -5.65
CA VAL A 51 6.26 -17.72 -4.74
C VAL A 51 6.19 -16.22 -5.06
N LYS A 52 7.35 -15.65 -5.40
CA LYS A 52 7.48 -14.29 -5.96
C LYS A 52 7.85 -14.43 -7.43
N LEU A 53 7.08 -13.82 -8.32
CA LEU A 53 7.31 -13.90 -9.78
C LEU A 53 8.09 -12.69 -10.32
N HIS A 54 7.98 -11.56 -9.63
CA HIS A 54 8.61 -10.30 -10.00
C HIS A 54 9.25 -9.67 -8.76
N SER A 55 10.37 -8.99 -8.95
CA SER A 55 11.09 -8.31 -7.87
C SER A 55 10.26 -7.15 -7.28
N ASN A 56 10.66 -6.65 -6.10
CA ASN A 56 9.94 -5.55 -5.45
C ASN A 56 10.04 -4.30 -6.33
N ASP A 57 11.26 -4.01 -6.82
CA ASP A 57 11.53 -2.82 -7.63
C ASP A 57 10.84 -2.92 -9.00
N SER A 58 10.79 -4.12 -9.60
CA SER A 58 10.07 -4.34 -10.86
C SER A 58 8.57 -4.04 -10.74
N LEU A 59 7.93 -4.54 -9.67
CA LEU A 59 6.50 -4.26 -9.43
C LEU A 59 6.25 -2.78 -9.10
N ARG A 60 7.13 -2.17 -8.30
CA ARG A 60 7.06 -0.75 -7.96
C ARG A 60 7.17 0.13 -9.22
N GLN A 61 8.12 -0.17 -10.11
CA GLN A 61 8.31 0.55 -11.37
C GLN A 61 7.07 0.45 -12.27
N ARG A 62 6.52 -0.77 -12.40
CA ARG A 62 5.32 -1.00 -13.23
C ARG A 62 4.11 -0.25 -12.69
N PHE A 63 3.96 -0.20 -11.36
CA PHE A 63 2.95 0.60 -10.69
C PHE A 63 3.15 2.09 -10.95
N ALA A 64 4.36 2.62 -10.74
CA ALA A 64 4.65 4.04 -10.97
C ALA A 64 4.31 4.46 -12.41
N ASN A 65 4.76 3.69 -13.42
CA ASN A 65 4.46 3.96 -14.82
C ASN A 65 2.96 4.05 -15.10
N SER A 66 2.18 3.10 -14.56
CA SER A 66 0.74 3.03 -14.77
C SER A 66 0.02 4.18 -14.07
N THR A 67 0.42 4.49 -12.83
CA THR A 67 -0.22 5.50 -11.99
C THR A 67 0.08 6.92 -12.49
N VAL A 68 1.28 7.21 -12.99
CA VAL A 68 1.60 8.54 -13.56
C VAL A 68 0.66 8.86 -14.72
N ALA A 69 0.38 7.91 -15.60
CA ALA A 69 -0.56 8.10 -16.70
C ALA A 69 -1.98 8.40 -16.19
N GLN A 70 -2.45 7.66 -15.19
CA GLN A 70 -3.77 7.88 -14.58
C GLN A 70 -3.89 9.26 -13.92
N VAL A 71 -2.88 9.67 -13.15
CA VAL A 71 -2.84 10.97 -12.46
C VAL A 71 -2.89 12.12 -13.45
N LYS A 72 -2.17 12.00 -14.57
CA LYS A 72 -2.22 12.99 -15.66
C LYS A 72 -3.60 13.09 -16.30
N VAL A 73 -4.25 11.96 -16.57
CA VAL A 73 -5.62 11.95 -17.14
C VAL A 73 -6.62 12.63 -16.21
N VAL A 74 -6.47 12.44 -14.90
CA VAL A 74 -7.36 13.04 -13.89
C VAL A 74 -7.02 14.52 -13.61
N GLY A 75 -5.86 15.01 -14.05
CA GLY A 75 -5.45 16.40 -13.85
C GLY A 75 -4.98 16.71 -12.43
N LEU A 76 -4.33 15.73 -11.78
CA LEU A 76 -3.67 15.86 -10.48
C LEU A 76 -2.14 15.83 -10.64
N THR A 77 -1.41 16.12 -9.57
CA THR A 77 0.06 16.05 -9.53
C THR A 77 0.55 15.02 -8.50
N LEU A 78 1.76 14.51 -8.68
CA LEU A 78 2.42 13.65 -7.70
C LEU A 78 3.40 14.48 -6.86
N PRO A 79 3.53 14.20 -5.55
CA PRO A 79 4.43 14.93 -4.65
C PRO A 79 5.89 14.44 -4.79
N ASP A 80 6.40 14.44 -6.03
CA ASP A 80 7.72 13.95 -6.37
C ASP A 80 8.41 14.92 -7.36
N PRO A 81 9.27 15.82 -6.87
CA PRO A 81 9.99 16.78 -7.71
C PRO A 81 10.96 16.14 -8.71
N ASP A 82 11.45 14.93 -8.42
CA ASP A 82 12.43 14.23 -9.26
C ASP A 82 11.78 13.41 -10.38
N LEU A 83 10.44 13.31 -10.36
CA LEU A 83 9.65 12.52 -11.28
C LEU A 83 9.84 12.99 -12.73
N ARG A 84 10.42 12.13 -13.56
CA ARG A 84 10.67 12.43 -14.97
C ARG A 84 10.52 11.20 -15.86
N TYR A 85 10.10 11.44 -17.10
CA TYR A 85 10.04 10.37 -18.09
C TYR A 85 11.42 10.12 -18.68
N ASN A 86 11.89 8.88 -18.60
CA ASN A 86 13.15 8.44 -19.14
C ASN A 86 12.93 7.77 -20.50
N LYS A 87 13.31 8.49 -21.57
CA LYS A 87 13.15 7.99 -22.96
C LYS A 87 13.99 6.76 -23.26
N ALA A 88 15.12 6.55 -22.58
CA ALA A 88 16.00 5.42 -22.84
C ALA A 88 15.44 4.11 -22.28
N THR A 89 14.75 4.17 -21.15
CA THR A 89 14.18 3.00 -20.47
C THR A 89 12.68 2.81 -20.73
N GLY A 90 11.99 3.85 -21.21
CA GLY A 90 10.54 3.87 -21.36
C GLY A 90 9.78 3.97 -20.02
N ASN A 91 10.48 4.30 -18.93
CA ASN A 91 9.95 4.34 -17.57
C ASN A 91 9.84 5.78 -17.04
N TRP A 92 9.05 5.94 -15.99
CA TRP A 92 9.11 7.12 -15.12
C TRP A 92 10.13 6.88 -14.01
N ASP A 93 11.19 7.67 -14.00
CA ASP A 93 12.14 7.71 -12.89
C ASP A 93 11.50 8.55 -11.78
N PHE A 94 11.29 7.95 -10.60
CA PHE A 94 10.75 8.61 -9.40
C PHE A 94 11.87 8.86 -8.38
N GLY A 95 11.65 9.82 -7.48
CA GLY A 95 12.60 10.21 -6.44
C GLY A 95 12.90 9.12 -5.41
N PRO A 96 13.92 9.33 -4.55
CA PRO A 96 14.29 8.37 -3.52
C PRO A 96 13.16 8.21 -2.48
N ILE A 97 12.93 6.96 -2.07
CA ILE A 97 11.99 6.62 -1.00
C ILE A 97 12.68 6.86 0.35
N ASP A 98 11.94 7.43 1.31
CA ASP A 98 12.37 7.49 2.71
C ASP A 98 12.31 6.08 3.34
N TRP A 99 13.43 5.37 3.24
CA TRP A 99 13.56 4.02 3.79
C TRP A 99 13.60 4.00 5.33
N ASP A 100 13.98 5.11 5.97
CA ASP A 100 13.95 5.23 7.43
C ASP A 100 12.50 5.29 7.93
N GLU A 101 11.64 6.05 7.25
CA GLU A 101 10.19 6.02 7.48
C GLU A 101 9.64 4.61 7.27
N PHE A 102 9.97 3.97 6.14
CA PHE A 102 9.51 2.62 5.85
C PHE A 102 9.80 1.65 7.01
N TRP A 103 11.07 1.57 7.45
CA TRP A 103 11.46 0.66 8.51
C TRP A 103 10.86 1.04 9.88
N ARG A 104 10.69 2.33 10.16
CA ARG A 104 10.00 2.81 11.37
C ARG A 104 8.54 2.33 11.41
N VAL A 105 7.83 2.43 10.29
CA VAL A 105 6.44 1.97 10.16
C VAL A 105 6.35 0.43 10.31
N VAL A 106 7.23 -0.31 9.62
CA VAL A 106 7.29 -1.79 9.71
C VAL A 106 7.54 -2.26 11.13
N LYS A 107 8.42 -1.57 11.87
CA LYS A 107 8.74 -1.87 13.28
C LYS A 107 7.67 -1.44 14.27
N GLY A 108 6.52 -0.96 13.80
CA GLY A 108 5.38 -0.62 14.67
C GLY A 108 5.38 0.82 15.20
N GLN A 109 6.23 1.69 14.67
CA GLN A 109 6.38 3.08 15.12
C GLN A 109 5.85 4.09 14.08
N GLY A 110 4.93 3.67 13.22
CA GLY A 110 4.21 4.54 12.30
C GLY A 110 2.96 5.17 12.90
N PRO A 111 2.23 5.97 12.11
CA PRO A 111 1.20 6.89 12.60
C PRO A 111 -0.01 6.20 13.24
N CYS A 112 -0.31 4.96 12.84
CA CYS A 112 -1.52 4.25 13.28
C CYS A 112 -1.24 2.84 13.82
N ASN A 113 0.02 2.41 13.97
CA ASN A 113 0.34 1.01 14.29
C ASN A 113 -0.28 0.58 15.63
N ARG A 114 -0.20 1.44 16.64
CA ARG A 114 -0.73 1.18 17.99
C ARG A 114 -2.25 1.08 17.96
N GLU A 115 -2.92 1.98 17.26
CA GLU A 115 -4.38 2.04 17.11
C GLU A 115 -4.90 0.81 16.38
N ARG A 116 -4.23 0.39 15.29
CA ARG A 116 -4.59 -0.80 14.51
C ARG A 116 -4.48 -2.06 15.33
N LEU A 117 -3.36 -2.25 16.04
CA LEU A 117 -3.17 -3.40 16.93
C LEU A 117 -4.17 -3.39 18.09
N ARG A 118 -4.40 -2.25 18.73
CA ARG A 118 -5.41 -2.11 19.79
C ARG A 118 -6.80 -2.48 19.30
N ALA A 119 -7.20 -1.99 18.12
CA ALA A 119 -8.50 -2.30 17.54
C ALA A 119 -8.64 -3.81 17.23
N SER A 120 -7.59 -4.44 16.70
CA SER A 120 -7.56 -5.88 16.43
C SER A 120 -7.69 -6.70 17.72
N ARG A 121 -6.87 -6.40 18.73
CA ARG A 121 -6.91 -7.05 20.05
C ARG A 121 -8.28 -6.91 20.70
N LYS A 122 -8.83 -5.69 20.73
CA LYS A 122 -10.16 -5.42 21.28
C LYS A 122 -11.24 -6.25 20.58
N LYS A 123 -11.26 -6.28 19.23
CA LYS A 123 -12.22 -7.10 18.47
C LYS A 123 -12.07 -8.59 18.81
N HIS A 124 -10.84 -9.08 18.90
CA HIS A 124 -10.57 -10.47 19.23
C HIS A 124 -11.03 -10.82 20.65
N GLU A 125 -10.69 -9.99 21.64
CA GLU A 125 -11.06 -10.20 23.04
C GLU A 125 -12.58 -10.11 23.25
N GLN A 126 -13.22 -9.06 22.75
CA GLN A 126 -14.66 -8.85 22.90
C GLN A 126 -15.48 -9.89 22.12
N GLY A 127 -14.95 -10.39 21.00
CA GLY A 127 -15.58 -11.46 20.23
C GLY A 127 -15.31 -12.87 20.76
N ARG A 128 -14.63 -13.03 21.91
CA ARG A 128 -14.26 -14.35 22.47
C ARG A 128 -15.49 -15.23 22.70
N TRP A 129 -16.51 -14.69 23.36
CA TRP A 129 -17.73 -15.45 23.69
C TRP A 129 -18.44 -15.99 22.45
N VAL A 130 -18.40 -15.27 21.32
CA VAL A 130 -19.00 -15.72 20.06
C VAL A 130 -18.25 -16.95 19.54
N ARG A 131 -16.92 -16.92 19.58
CA ARG A 131 -16.09 -18.06 19.15
C ARG A 131 -16.33 -19.27 20.06
N GLU A 132 -16.36 -19.06 21.37
CA GLU A 132 -16.64 -20.12 22.35
C GLU A 132 -18.05 -20.71 22.15
N ALA A 133 -19.06 -19.88 21.93
CA ALA A 133 -20.41 -20.33 21.64
C ALA A 133 -20.49 -21.14 20.33
N ALA A 134 -19.82 -20.68 19.27
CA ALA A 134 -19.75 -21.39 18.00
C ALA A 134 -19.07 -22.77 18.15
N HIS A 135 -17.95 -22.84 18.87
CA HIS A 135 -17.28 -24.11 19.16
C HIS A 135 -18.15 -25.07 19.99
N ALA A 136 -18.80 -24.57 21.03
CA ALA A 136 -19.70 -25.37 21.87
C ALA A 136 -20.91 -25.88 21.09
N TYR A 137 -21.46 -25.08 20.17
CA TYR A 137 -22.55 -25.50 19.29
C TYR A 137 -22.10 -26.59 18.31
N ALA A 138 -20.96 -26.39 17.63
CA ALA A 138 -20.41 -27.36 16.69
C ALA A 138 -20.10 -28.70 17.36
N ALA A 139 -19.58 -28.69 18.59
CA ALA A 139 -19.33 -29.93 19.36
C ALA A 139 -20.61 -30.74 19.64
N LYS A 140 -21.78 -30.09 19.74
CA LYS A 140 -23.08 -30.76 19.91
C LYS A 140 -23.67 -31.26 18.59
N HIS A 141 -23.22 -30.72 17.46
CA HIS A 141 -23.74 -31.02 16.13
C HIS A 141 -22.58 -31.39 15.20
N PRO A 142 -21.88 -32.51 15.46
CA PRO A 142 -20.82 -32.96 14.59
C PRO A 142 -21.38 -33.20 13.19
N VAL A 143 -20.69 -32.65 12.19
CA VAL A 143 -20.99 -32.95 10.79
C VAL A 143 -20.49 -34.37 10.55
N ASN A 144 -21.41 -35.30 10.28
CA ASN A 144 -21.07 -36.65 9.81
C ASN A 144 -20.42 -36.59 8.42
#